data_AF-A0A5B7T5D4-F1
#
_entry.id   AF-A0A5B7T5D4-F1
#
_cell.length_a   1.000
_cell.length_b   1.000
_cell.length_c   1.000
_cell.angle_alpha   90.00
_cell.angle_beta   90.00
_cell.angle_gamma   90.00
#
_symmetry.space_group_name_H-M   'P 1'
#
loop_
_entity.id
_entity.type
_entity.pdbx_description
1 polymer ?
#
loop_
_entity_poly.entity_id
_entity_poly.type
_entity_poly.pdbx_seq_one_letter_code
_entity_poly.pdbx_strand_id
1 'polypeptide(L)'
;MYSNIVWSIISAYPVSKIDGIFNIHQFLVTVSLIFHQPVLMAYWFIYSLFGLYLISPFIKLLVDHMNKSLLNYLLLLWMIGDIILPAIGQFTPPAIGNVFSLYSMAKIILSSYLGYFVMGYLLTHKTKLKFNLSKYVIIIVILFVIKVAVRFIPAQSPWAFLNIASSLSTPVIAVMLFMCFKFFEGKYSNCFTKSVEFIAPLTYGIYLSHGLIINFIGKFISPNNYPVIFLATLVFSIIMIYIIRKIPVIKNLLA
;
A
#
# COMPACT_ATOMS: atom_id res chain seq x y z
N MET A 1 -3.52 18.36 3.67
CA MET A 1 -4.94 18.09 4.03
C MET A 1 -5.92 18.76 3.07
N TYR A 2 -5.78 20.05 2.77
CA TYR A 2 -6.64 20.77 1.81
C TYR A 2 -6.69 20.13 0.41
N SER A 3 -5.54 19.69 -0.12
CA SER A 3 -5.49 18.98 -1.41
C SER A 3 -6.37 17.71 -1.43
N ASN A 4 -6.33 16.86 -0.39
CA ASN A 4 -7.15 15.64 -0.30
C ASN A 4 -8.65 15.92 -0.38
N ILE A 5 -9.11 17.01 0.25
CA ILE A 5 -10.54 17.37 0.27
C ILE A 5 -10.97 17.82 -1.12
N VAL A 6 -10.15 18.64 -1.79
CA VAL A 6 -10.42 19.09 -3.17
C VAL A 6 -10.48 17.91 -4.13
N TRP A 7 -9.53 16.98 -4.06
CA TRP A 7 -9.54 15.77 -4.89
C TRP A 7 -10.70 14.84 -4.59
N SER A 8 -11.11 14.72 -3.33
CA SER A 8 -12.31 13.99 -2.93
C SER A 8 -13.57 14.60 -3.56
N ILE A 9 -13.72 15.92 -3.52
CA ILE A 9 -14.84 16.64 -4.14
C ILE A 9 -14.83 16.47 -5.68
N ILE A 10 -13.67 16.65 -6.32
CA ILE A 10 -13.53 16.46 -7.78
C ILE A 10 -13.91 15.02 -8.16
N SER A 11 -13.44 14.03 -7.41
CA SER A 11 -13.73 12.62 -7.67
C SER A 11 -15.16 12.21 -7.32
N ALA A 12 -15.87 12.98 -6.49
CA ALA A 12 -17.27 12.70 -6.16
C ALA A 12 -18.19 12.94 -7.37
N TYR A 13 -17.82 13.85 -8.29
CA TYR A 13 -18.59 14.11 -9.50
C TYR A 13 -18.75 12.87 -10.41
N PRO A 14 -17.67 12.20 -10.88
CA PRO A 14 -17.81 10.99 -11.70
C PRO A 14 -18.49 9.84 -10.95
N VAL A 15 -18.34 9.76 -9.62
CA VAL A 15 -19.00 8.74 -8.78
C VAL A 15 -20.51 9.00 -8.65
N SER A 16 -20.94 10.27 -8.61
CA SER A 16 -22.35 10.66 -8.53
C SER A 16 -23.13 10.49 -9.84
N LYS A 17 -22.48 10.01 -10.91
CA LYS A 17 -23.13 9.60 -12.17
C LYS A 17 -23.45 8.11 -12.14
N ILE A 18 -24.42 7.71 -11.32
CA ILE A 18 -24.99 6.35 -11.38
C ILE A 18 -25.79 6.26 -12.69
N ASP A 19 -25.49 5.25 -13.51
CA ASP A 19 -26.08 5.04 -14.85
C ASP A 19 -25.89 6.18 -15.85
N GLY A 20 -24.91 7.06 -15.61
CA GLY A 20 -24.59 8.19 -16.49
C GLY A 20 -25.37 9.48 -16.20
N ILE A 21 -26.34 9.45 -15.28
CA ILE A 21 -27.14 10.61 -14.89
C ILE A 21 -26.57 11.20 -13.59
N PHE A 22 -26.31 12.51 -13.59
CA PHE A 22 -25.80 13.20 -12.39
C PHE A 22 -26.90 13.38 -11.35
N ASN A 23 -26.68 12.87 -10.13
CA ASN A 23 -27.59 13.06 -9.00
C ASN A 23 -26.96 13.97 -7.94
N ILE A 24 -27.50 15.20 -7.79
CA ILE A 24 -26.99 16.20 -6.84
C ILE A 24 -27.09 15.75 -5.38
N HIS A 25 -28.15 15.01 -5.02
CA HIS A 25 -28.33 14.51 -3.67
C HIS A 25 -27.23 13.49 -3.33
N GLN A 26 -26.94 12.55 -4.24
CA GLN A 26 -25.84 11.61 -4.05
C GLN A 26 -24.49 12.31 -3.98
N PHE A 27 -24.25 13.30 -4.83
CA PHE A 27 -23.02 14.11 -4.77
C PHE A 27 -22.84 14.75 -3.38
N LEU A 28 -23.87 15.42 -2.86
CA LEU A 28 -23.82 16.07 -1.54
C LEU A 28 -23.63 15.07 -0.40
N VAL A 29 -24.32 13.92 -0.45
CA VAL A 29 -24.14 12.84 0.53
C VAL A 29 -22.70 12.32 0.51
N THR A 30 -22.15 11.99 -0.66
CA THR A 30 -20.77 11.52 -0.82
C THR A 30 -19.76 12.55 -0.30
N VAL A 31 -19.97 13.84 -0.59
CA VAL A 31 -19.10 14.92 -0.10
C VAL A 31 -19.19 15.08 1.43
N SER A 32 -20.39 14.99 2.02
CA SER A 32 -20.52 15.09 3.49
C SER A 32 -19.84 13.92 4.22
N LEU A 33 -19.76 12.77 3.56
CA LEU A 33 -19.22 11.54 4.13
C LEU A 33 -17.70 11.40 3.93
N ILE A 34 -17.02 12.37 3.32
CA ILE A 34 -15.56 12.32 3.05
C ILE A 34 -14.75 12.01 4.31
N PHE A 35 -15.14 12.48 5.49
CA PHE A 35 -14.39 12.19 6.73
C PHE A 35 -14.63 10.79 7.29
N HIS A 36 -15.72 10.13 6.88
CA HIS A 36 -16.15 8.83 7.41
C HIS A 36 -15.85 7.69 6.43
N GLN A 37 -15.84 7.96 5.12
CA GLN A 37 -15.55 6.97 4.09
C GLN A 37 -14.85 7.60 2.87
N PRO A 38 -13.96 6.85 2.22
CA PRO A 38 -13.29 7.31 1.02
C PRO A 38 -14.26 7.38 -0.18
N VAL A 39 -14.19 8.46 -0.96
CA VAL A 39 -15.01 8.66 -2.17
C VAL A 39 -14.69 7.62 -3.24
N LEU A 40 -13.41 7.29 -3.39
CA LEU A 40 -12.93 6.20 -4.24
C LEU A 40 -12.25 5.18 -3.36
N MET A 41 -12.44 3.88 -3.66
CA MET A 41 -11.76 2.81 -2.93
C MET A 41 -10.28 3.12 -2.77
N ALA A 42 -9.59 3.52 -3.86
CA ALA A 42 -8.17 3.88 -3.85
C ALA A 42 -7.74 4.84 -2.73
N TYR A 43 -8.61 5.76 -2.27
CA TYR A 43 -8.28 6.80 -1.28
C TYR A 43 -8.16 6.27 0.14
N TRP A 44 -8.54 5.02 0.41
CA TRP A 44 -8.49 4.40 1.74
C TRP A 44 -7.12 4.55 2.43
N PHE A 45 -6.04 4.54 1.65
CA PHE A 45 -4.67 4.63 2.18
C PHE A 45 -4.31 6.03 2.70
N ILE A 46 -4.91 7.12 2.19
CA ILE A 46 -4.71 8.47 2.75
C ILE A 46 -5.17 8.55 4.22
N TYR A 47 -6.33 7.94 4.53
CA TYR A 47 -6.87 7.92 5.88
C TYR A 47 -5.95 7.15 6.83
N SER A 48 -5.44 6.00 6.35
CA SER A 48 -4.46 5.21 7.08
C SER A 48 -3.17 6.01 7.32
N LEU A 49 -2.65 6.67 6.29
CA LEU A 49 -1.44 7.48 6.35
C LEU A 49 -1.58 8.66 7.32
N PHE A 50 -2.73 9.34 7.32
CA PHE A 50 -3.02 10.41 8.28
C PHE A 50 -3.01 9.89 9.72
N GLY A 51 -3.68 8.77 10.00
CA GLY A 51 -3.64 8.14 11.32
C GLY A 51 -2.22 7.75 11.74
N LEU A 52 -1.42 7.21 10.82
CA LEU A 52 -0.02 6.86 11.06
C LEU A 52 0.85 8.07 11.39
N TYR A 53 0.68 9.20 10.70
CA TYR A 53 1.42 10.41 11.01
C TYR A 53 1.05 10.98 12.37
N LEU A 54 -0.23 10.98 12.74
CA LEU A 54 -0.68 11.44 14.06
C LEU A 54 -0.09 10.61 15.20
N ILE A 55 -0.01 9.29 15.04
CA ILE A 55 0.54 8.41 16.08
C ILE A 55 2.08 8.32 16.03
N SER A 56 2.72 8.78 14.95
CA SER A 56 4.17 8.64 14.75
C SER A 56 5.04 9.21 15.89
N PRO A 57 4.72 10.34 16.55
CA PRO A 57 5.51 10.82 17.69
C PRO A 57 5.45 9.86 18.89
N PHE A 58 4.30 9.23 19.12
CA PHE A 58 4.12 8.24 20.17
C PHE A 58 4.88 6.96 19.84
N ILE A 59 4.82 6.48 18.59
CA ILE A 59 5.62 5.34 18.13
C ILE A 59 7.11 5.63 18.31
N LYS A 60 7.55 6.85 17.98
CA LYS A 60 8.95 7.28 18.13
C LYS A 60 9.41 7.23 19.59
N LEU A 61 8.65 7.85 20.50
CA LEU A 61 8.94 7.78 21.94
C LEU A 61 8.98 6.32 22.43
N LEU A 62 8.04 5.50 21.97
CA LEU A 62 7.93 4.10 22.34
C LEU A 62 9.16 3.28 21.91
N VAL A 63 9.64 3.45 20.67
CA VAL A 63 10.82 2.69 20.18
C VAL A 63 12.15 3.20 20.72
N ASP A 64 12.22 4.47 21.11
CA ASP A 64 13.44 5.08 21.67
C ASP A 64 13.67 4.65 23.13
N HIS A 65 12.60 4.42 23.91
CA HIS A 65 12.71 4.06 25.33
C HIS A 65 12.56 2.56 25.61
N MET A 66 12.01 1.78 24.67
CA MET A 66 11.89 0.34 24.85
C MET A 66 13.22 -0.38 24.66
N ASN A 67 13.44 -1.40 25.50
CA ASN A 67 14.56 -2.31 25.28
C ASN A 67 14.32 -3.19 24.03
N LYS A 68 15.42 -3.69 23.47
CA LYS A 68 15.40 -4.49 22.25
C LYS A 68 14.61 -5.80 22.37
N SER A 69 14.57 -6.41 23.56
CA SER A 69 13.83 -7.65 23.80
C SER A 69 12.33 -7.42 23.64
N LEU A 70 11.82 -6.34 24.22
CA LEU A 70 10.41 -5.97 24.16
C LEU A 70 10.00 -5.53 22.74
N LEU A 71 10.88 -4.85 22.00
CA LEU A 71 10.66 -4.56 20.58
C LEU A 71 10.58 -5.84 19.72
N ASN A 72 11.44 -6.82 19.97
CA ASN A 72 11.36 -8.11 19.27
C ASN A 72 10.08 -8.88 19.65
N TYR A 73 9.67 -8.82 20.91
CA TYR A 73 8.42 -9.43 21.37
C TYR A 73 7.20 -8.80 20.68
N LEU A 74 7.16 -7.46 20.60
CA LEU A 74 6.13 -6.72 19.87
C LEU A 74 6.07 -7.14 18.39
N LEU A 75 7.22 -7.29 17.74
CA LEU A 75 7.29 -7.78 16.35
C LEU A 75 6.82 -9.22 16.21
N LEU A 76 7.12 -10.08 17.18
CA LEU A 76 6.66 -11.47 17.18
C LEU A 76 5.13 -11.53 17.33
N LEU A 77 4.56 -10.74 18.24
CA LEU A 77 3.10 -10.61 18.36
C LEU A 77 2.46 -10.13 17.07
N TRP A 78 3.06 -9.13 16.41
CA TRP A 78 2.60 -8.64 15.11
C TRP A 78 2.69 -9.69 14.00
N MET A 79 3.83 -10.38 13.86
CA MET A 79 3.97 -11.43 12.87
C MET A 79 2.95 -12.56 13.08
N ILE A 80 2.71 -12.95 14.32
CA ILE A 80 1.72 -13.99 14.64
C ILE A 80 0.31 -13.49 14.33
N GLY A 81 -0.06 -12.34 14.88
CA GLY A 81 -1.43 -11.84 14.83
C GLY A 81 -1.87 -11.36 13.44
N ASP A 82 -1.00 -10.66 12.72
CA ASP A 82 -1.37 -9.96 11.49
C ASP A 82 -0.98 -10.74 10.22
N ILE A 83 -0.01 -11.66 10.32
CA ILE A 83 0.50 -12.39 9.15
C ILE A 83 0.24 -13.89 9.28
N ILE A 84 0.73 -14.56 10.31
CA ILE A 84 0.71 -16.03 10.42
C ILE A 84 -0.72 -16.55 10.67
N LEU A 85 -1.40 -16.04 11.70
CA LEU A 85 -2.76 -16.51 12.04
C LEU A 85 -3.75 -16.27 10.88
N PRO A 86 -3.83 -15.07 10.26
CA PRO A 86 -4.71 -14.85 9.12
C PRO A 86 -4.32 -15.71 7.91
N ALA A 87 -3.02 -15.94 7.69
CA ALA A 87 -2.58 -16.85 6.63
C ALA A 87 -3.08 -18.28 6.89
N ILE A 88 -2.97 -18.81 8.10
CA ILE A 88 -3.49 -20.15 8.44
C ILE A 88 -5.02 -20.21 8.33
N GLY A 89 -5.71 -19.18 8.82
CA GLY A 89 -7.17 -19.08 8.80
C GLY A 89 -7.76 -19.14 7.39
N GLN A 90 -7.05 -18.59 6.38
CA GLN A 90 -7.48 -18.65 4.98
C GLN A 90 -7.42 -20.05 4.36
N PHE A 91 -6.65 -20.99 4.93
CA PHE A 91 -6.48 -22.36 4.37
C PHE A 91 -7.03 -23.47 5.26
N THR A 92 -7.63 -23.10 6.39
CA THR A 92 -8.39 -24.04 7.21
C THR A 92 -9.85 -23.98 6.79
N PRO A 93 -10.58 -25.12 6.80
CA PRO A 93 -12.00 -25.14 6.49
C PRO A 93 -12.72 -24.08 7.34
N PRO A 94 -13.75 -23.36 6.83
CA PRO A 94 -14.39 -22.26 7.55
C PRO A 94 -14.84 -22.62 8.98
N ALA A 95 -15.20 -23.89 9.22
CA ALA A 95 -15.54 -24.43 10.53
C ALA A 95 -14.43 -24.29 11.58
N ILE A 96 -13.16 -24.28 11.18
CA ILE A 96 -11.98 -24.17 12.05
C ILE A 96 -11.23 -22.85 11.78
N GLY A 97 -11.26 -22.33 10.55
CA GLY A 97 -10.49 -21.15 10.14
C GLY A 97 -10.86 -19.88 10.90
N ASN A 98 -12.11 -19.77 11.36
CA ASN A 98 -12.53 -18.65 12.20
C ASN A 98 -11.78 -18.58 13.54
N VAL A 99 -11.27 -19.70 14.06
CA VAL A 99 -10.45 -19.74 15.30
C VAL A 99 -9.13 -18.99 15.12
N PHE A 100 -8.58 -19.01 13.90
CA PHE A 100 -7.35 -18.29 13.56
C PHE A 100 -7.60 -16.85 13.12
N SER A 101 -8.87 -16.43 13.01
CA SER A 101 -9.20 -15.04 12.74
C SER A 101 -9.18 -14.25 14.05
N LEU A 102 -8.24 -13.31 14.17
CA LEU A 102 -8.29 -12.34 15.26
C LEU A 102 -9.58 -11.53 15.14
N TYR A 103 -10.27 -11.38 16.27
CA TYR A 103 -11.42 -10.49 16.38
C TYR A 103 -11.04 -9.08 15.90
N SER A 104 -11.94 -8.43 15.16
CA SER A 104 -11.65 -7.17 14.46
C SER A 104 -11.11 -6.08 15.38
N MET A 105 -11.57 -6.02 16.64
CA MET A 105 -11.07 -5.06 17.63
C MET A 105 -9.65 -5.38 18.12
N ALA A 106 -9.24 -6.65 18.17
CA ALA A 106 -7.87 -7.02 18.51
C ALA A 106 -6.86 -6.58 17.42
N LYS A 107 -7.29 -6.58 16.15
CA LYS A 107 -6.50 -6.05 15.03
C LYS A 107 -6.30 -4.53 15.08
N ILE A 108 -7.13 -3.79 15.81
CA ILE A 108 -6.95 -2.34 16.00
C ILE A 108 -5.72 -2.07 16.88
N ILE A 109 -5.49 -2.91 17.89
CA ILE A 109 -4.35 -2.79 18.81
C ILE A 109 -3.04 -3.19 18.11
N LEU A 110 -3.07 -4.26 17.32
CA LEU A 110 -1.99 -4.66 16.42
C LEU A 110 -2.29 -4.19 15.00
N SER A 111 -2.23 -2.87 14.78
CA SER A 111 -2.30 -2.34 13.43
C SER A 111 -1.24 -3.01 12.55
N SER A 112 -1.66 -3.44 11.36
CA SER A 112 -0.78 -4.07 10.37
C SER A 112 0.44 -3.22 10.03
N TYR A 113 0.32 -1.89 10.15
CA TYR A 113 1.39 -0.94 9.91
C TYR A 113 2.39 -0.82 11.05
N LEU A 114 1.96 -0.98 12.31
CA LEU A 114 2.80 -0.76 13.48
C LEU A 114 4.03 -1.67 13.48
N GLY A 115 3.86 -2.94 13.08
CA GLY A 115 4.96 -3.86 12.93
C GLY A 115 6.00 -3.40 11.91
N TYR A 116 5.57 -2.84 10.78
CA TYR A 116 6.51 -2.28 9.78
C TYR A 116 7.29 -1.09 10.32
N PHE A 117 6.70 -0.22 11.14
CA PHE A 117 7.41 0.91 11.76
C PHE A 117 8.49 0.44 12.74
N VAL A 118 8.15 -0.50 13.63
CA VAL A 118 9.10 -1.06 14.61
C VAL A 118 10.21 -1.84 13.89
N MET A 119 9.86 -2.62 12.86
CA MET A 119 10.80 -3.36 12.02
C MET A 119 11.77 -2.40 11.34
N GLY A 120 11.26 -1.34 10.71
CA GLY A 120 12.05 -0.28 10.08
C GLY A 120 13.02 0.38 11.07
N TYR A 121 12.56 0.75 12.26
CA TYR A 121 13.42 1.30 13.32
C TYR A 121 14.57 0.36 13.68
N LEU A 122 14.28 -0.94 13.91
CA LEU A 122 15.32 -1.92 14.23
C LEU A 122 16.30 -2.12 13.07
N LEU A 123 15.82 -2.11 11.83
CA LEU A 123 16.67 -2.25 10.64
C LEU A 123 17.55 -1.01 10.42
N THR A 124 17.07 0.19 10.74
CA THR A 124 17.86 1.43 10.67
C THR A 124 19.04 1.37 11.64
N HIS A 125 18.85 0.84 12.85
CA HIS A 125 19.89 0.78 13.88
C HIS A 125 20.77 -0.48 13.83
N LYS A 126 20.32 -1.55 13.14
CA LYS A 126 21.15 -2.75 12.90
C LYS A 126 21.91 -2.61 11.59
N THR A 127 23.24 -2.48 11.68
CA THR A 127 24.15 -2.27 10.54
C THR A 127 25.01 -3.48 10.18
N LYS A 128 24.85 -4.63 10.85
CA LYS A 128 25.75 -5.81 10.72
C LYS A 128 25.10 -7.05 10.11
N LEU A 129 24.19 -6.90 9.15
CA LEU A 129 23.76 -8.05 8.33
C LEU A 129 24.79 -8.27 7.22
N LYS A 130 25.22 -9.51 7.00
CA LYS A 130 26.03 -9.88 5.83
C LYS A 130 25.19 -9.61 4.58
N PHE A 131 25.39 -8.45 3.98
CA PHE A 131 24.60 -7.98 2.85
C PHE A 131 25.29 -8.35 1.54
N ASN A 132 24.58 -9.07 0.68
CA ASN A 132 25.01 -9.37 -0.67
C ASN A 132 23.88 -8.97 -1.62
N LEU A 133 24.09 -7.89 -2.36
CA LEU A 133 23.06 -7.26 -3.18
C LEU A 133 22.46 -8.24 -4.20
N SER A 134 23.30 -9.01 -4.89
CA SER A 134 22.81 -9.94 -5.93
C SER A 134 21.92 -11.03 -5.33
N LYS A 135 22.33 -11.61 -4.20
CA LYS A 135 21.50 -12.57 -3.47
C LYS A 135 20.16 -11.97 -3.04
N TYR A 136 20.17 -10.73 -2.53
CA TYR A 136 18.94 -10.07 -2.08
C TYR A 136 17.99 -9.80 -3.25
N VAL A 137 18.49 -9.25 -4.35
CA VAL A 137 17.69 -8.99 -5.56
C VAL A 137 17.10 -10.28 -6.12
N ILE A 138 17.90 -11.36 -6.21
CA ILE A 138 17.42 -12.67 -6.68
C ILE A 138 16.28 -13.19 -5.79
N ILE A 139 16.44 -13.14 -4.46
CA ILE A 139 15.40 -13.59 -3.53
C ILE A 139 14.14 -12.73 -3.64
N ILE A 140 14.28 -11.40 -3.75
CA ILE A 140 13.12 -10.50 -3.95
C ILE A 140 12.36 -10.89 -5.21
N VAL A 141 13.06 -11.10 -6.33
CA VAL A 141 12.42 -11.50 -7.61
C VAL A 141 11.74 -12.86 -7.47
N ILE A 142 12.39 -13.85 -6.87
CA ILE A 142 11.81 -15.18 -6.65
C ILE A 142 10.54 -15.08 -5.80
N LEU A 143 10.60 -14.39 -4.65
CA LEU A 143 9.45 -14.22 -3.78
C LEU A 143 8.31 -13.45 -4.45
N PHE A 144 8.63 -12.44 -5.26
CA PHE A 144 7.65 -11.69 -6.02
C PHE A 144 6.98 -12.56 -7.10
N VAL A 145 7.75 -13.35 -7.83
CA VAL A 145 7.22 -14.30 -8.82
C VAL A 145 6.33 -15.35 -8.15
N ILE A 146 6.75 -15.91 -7.00
CA ILE A 146 5.92 -16.84 -6.22
C ILE A 146 4.60 -16.17 -5.83
N LYS A 147 4.64 -14.95 -5.29
CA LYS A 147 3.43 -14.21 -4.93
C LYS A 147 2.46 -14.06 -6.10
N VAL A 148 2.97 -13.66 -7.27
CA VAL A 148 2.16 -13.45 -8.47
C VAL A 148 1.62 -14.78 -8.99
N ALA A 149 2.46 -15.81 -9.10
CA ALA A 149 2.07 -17.12 -9.59
C ALA A 149 0.98 -17.76 -8.71
N VAL A 150 1.14 -17.67 -7.38
CA VAL A 150 0.18 -18.20 -6.41
C VAL A 150 -1.20 -17.56 -6.54
N ARG A 151 -1.29 -16.30 -7.00
CA ARG A 151 -2.59 -15.63 -7.24
C ARG A 151 -3.42 -16.32 -8.33
N PHE A 152 -2.78 -17.04 -9.25
CA PHE A 152 -3.46 -17.78 -10.31
C PHE A 152 -3.83 -19.22 -9.89
N ILE A 153 -3.46 -19.65 -8.68
CA ILE A 153 -3.85 -20.97 -8.16
C ILE A 153 -5.30 -20.92 -7.68
N PRO A 154 -6.19 -21.80 -8.18
CA PRO A 154 -7.57 -21.86 -7.71
C PRO A 154 -7.65 -22.20 -6.22
N ALA A 155 -8.61 -21.60 -5.49
CA ALA A 155 -8.76 -21.79 -4.05
C ALA A 155 -9.00 -23.26 -3.63
N GLN A 156 -9.58 -24.07 -4.52
CA GLN A 156 -9.87 -25.49 -4.29
C GLN A 156 -8.69 -26.41 -4.66
N SER A 157 -7.60 -25.85 -5.17
CA SER A 157 -6.42 -26.63 -5.57
C SER A 157 -5.68 -27.18 -4.35
N PRO A 158 -5.11 -28.41 -4.42
CA PRO A 158 -4.18 -28.90 -3.41
C PRO A 158 -2.99 -27.97 -3.17
N TRP A 159 -2.65 -27.11 -4.14
CA TRP A 159 -1.55 -26.14 -4.06
C TRP A 159 -1.94 -24.82 -3.38
N ALA A 160 -3.20 -24.66 -2.94
CA ALA A 160 -3.68 -23.41 -2.33
C ALA A 160 -2.88 -23.02 -1.07
N PHE A 161 -2.28 -23.98 -0.36
CA PHE A 161 -1.43 -23.73 0.81
C PHE A 161 -0.22 -22.81 0.50
N LEU A 162 0.23 -22.73 -0.76
CA LEU A 162 1.32 -21.84 -1.18
C LEU A 162 0.98 -20.35 -0.98
N ASN A 163 -0.28 -20.00 -0.80
CA ASN A 163 -0.70 -18.66 -0.37
C ASN A 163 -0.19 -18.28 1.03
N ILE A 164 0.11 -19.24 1.91
CA ILE A 164 0.79 -18.94 3.20
C ILE A 164 2.17 -18.35 2.93
N ALA A 165 2.93 -18.99 2.02
CA ALA A 165 4.23 -18.50 1.59
C ALA A 165 4.12 -17.14 0.90
N SER A 166 3.05 -16.93 0.11
CA SER A 166 2.73 -15.62 -0.48
C SER A 166 2.52 -14.56 0.62
N SER A 167 1.68 -14.81 1.63
CA SER A 167 1.44 -13.86 2.73
C SER A 167 2.71 -13.53 3.50
N LEU A 168 3.48 -14.55 3.89
CA LEU A 168 4.75 -14.41 4.64
C LEU A 168 5.85 -13.72 3.84
N SER A 169 5.82 -13.80 2.52
CA SER A 169 6.82 -13.13 1.69
C SER A 169 6.69 -11.61 1.68
N THR A 170 5.52 -11.04 2.04
CA THR A 170 5.32 -9.58 2.07
C THR A 170 6.30 -8.84 2.98
N PRO A 171 6.37 -9.15 4.29
CA PRO A 171 7.33 -8.51 5.17
C PRO A 171 8.77 -8.80 4.78
N VAL A 172 9.06 -10.00 4.25
CA VAL A 172 10.41 -10.37 3.79
C VAL A 172 10.85 -9.49 2.62
N ILE A 173 10.00 -9.36 1.59
CA ILE A 173 10.27 -8.48 0.44
C ILE A 173 10.47 -7.03 0.92
N ALA A 174 9.62 -6.54 1.82
CA ALA A 174 9.73 -5.18 2.35
C ALA A 174 11.07 -4.94 3.08
N VAL A 175 11.49 -5.87 3.95
CA VAL A 175 12.78 -5.82 4.64
C VAL A 175 13.94 -5.84 3.65
N MET A 176 13.89 -6.73 2.66
CA MET A 176 14.97 -6.89 1.69
C MET A 176 15.09 -5.68 0.78
N LEU A 177 13.97 -5.10 0.33
CA LEU A 177 13.94 -3.85 -0.43
C LEU A 177 14.53 -2.71 0.40
N PHE A 178 14.11 -2.56 1.65
CA PHE A 178 14.65 -1.55 2.55
C PHE A 178 16.17 -1.69 2.68
N MET A 179 16.68 -2.91 2.87
CA MET A 179 18.12 -3.17 2.97
C MET A 179 18.86 -2.86 1.67
N CYS A 180 18.26 -3.13 0.50
CA CYS A 180 18.83 -2.74 -0.79
C CYS A 180 19.00 -1.22 -0.91
N PHE A 181 17.97 -0.43 -0.56
CA PHE A 181 18.09 1.03 -0.56
C PHE A 181 19.10 1.51 0.48
N LYS A 182 19.04 0.98 1.71
CA LYS A 182 20.00 1.33 2.76
C LYS A 182 21.46 1.05 2.38
N PHE A 183 21.72 -0.02 1.62
CA PHE A 183 23.07 -0.31 1.14
C PHE A 183 23.64 0.77 0.20
N PHE A 184 22.78 1.41 -0.59
CA PHE A 184 23.14 2.50 -1.48
C PHE A 184 23.02 3.90 -0.85
N GLU A 185 22.70 3.98 0.45
CA GLU A 185 22.65 5.24 1.18
C GLU A 185 23.97 6.01 1.04
N GLY A 186 23.90 7.27 0.59
CA GLY A 186 25.06 8.10 0.29
C GLY A 186 25.86 7.73 -0.98
N LYS A 187 25.45 6.70 -1.71
CA LYS A 187 26.14 6.18 -2.93
C LYS A 187 25.25 6.19 -4.18
N TYR A 188 24.11 6.86 -4.12
CA TYR A 188 23.21 6.97 -5.26
C TYR A 188 23.85 7.75 -6.41
N SER A 189 23.64 7.29 -7.64
CA SER A 189 24.12 8.01 -8.81
C SER A 189 23.32 9.30 -9.04
N ASN A 190 23.95 10.33 -9.61
CA ASN A 190 23.26 11.59 -9.94
C ASN A 190 22.04 11.37 -10.85
N CYS A 191 22.12 10.41 -11.78
CA CYS A 191 20.99 10.06 -12.65
C CYS A 191 19.82 9.48 -11.86
N PHE A 192 20.09 8.58 -10.91
CA PHE A 192 19.07 8.00 -10.05
C PHE A 192 18.41 9.07 -9.16
N THR A 193 19.20 9.90 -8.50
CA THR A 193 18.69 10.99 -7.65
C THR A 193 17.80 11.95 -8.43
N LYS A 194 18.25 12.41 -9.60
CA LYS A 194 17.45 13.29 -10.49
C LYS A 194 16.15 12.62 -10.95
N SER A 195 16.18 11.32 -11.22
CA SER A 195 14.98 10.58 -11.63
C SER A 195 13.96 10.50 -10.49
N VAL A 196 14.42 10.22 -9.26
CA VAL A 196 13.57 10.19 -8.07
C VAL A 196 13.00 11.58 -7.79
N GLU A 197 13.81 12.63 -7.85
CA GLU A 197 13.36 14.03 -7.67
C GLU A 197 12.31 14.45 -8.71
N PHE A 198 12.41 13.93 -9.94
CA PHE A 198 11.42 14.17 -10.98
C PHE A 198 10.10 13.42 -10.75
N ILE A 199 10.18 12.14 -10.37
CA ILE A 199 9.02 11.24 -10.22
C ILE A 199 8.28 11.47 -8.90
N ALA A 200 9.00 11.68 -7.79
CA ALA A 200 8.43 11.83 -6.45
C ALA A 200 7.22 12.78 -6.38
N PRO A 201 7.27 14.02 -6.92
CA PRO A 201 6.13 14.94 -6.88
C PRO A 201 4.95 14.50 -7.76
N LEU A 202 5.10 13.52 -8.66
CA LEU A 202 4.01 13.00 -9.48
C LEU A 202 3.24 11.88 -8.77
N THR A 203 3.89 11.16 -7.85
CA THR A 203 3.36 9.94 -7.23
C THR A 203 2.02 10.16 -6.52
N TYR A 204 1.90 11.26 -5.78
CA TYR A 204 0.69 11.59 -5.06
C TYR A 204 -0.49 11.91 -5.99
N GLY A 205 -0.25 12.69 -7.04
CA GLY A 205 -1.24 12.94 -8.10
C GLY A 205 -1.69 11.66 -8.79
N ILE A 206 -0.75 10.78 -9.16
CA ILE A 206 -1.04 9.49 -9.78
C ILE A 206 -1.89 8.62 -8.84
N TYR A 207 -1.53 8.60 -7.56
CA TYR A 207 -2.30 7.90 -6.54
C TYR A 207 -3.75 8.42 -6.43
N LEU A 208 -3.99 9.72 -6.61
CA LEU A 208 -5.34 10.28 -6.60
C LEU A 208 -6.11 9.99 -7.90
N SER A 209 -5.44 9.98 -9.05
CA SER A 209 -6.13 9.84 -10.34
C SER A 209 -6.34 8.39 -10.79
N HIS A 210 -5.46 7.46 -10.41
CA HIS A 210 -5.43 6.13 -11.03
C HIS A 210 -6.75 5.35 -10.89
N GLY A 211 -7.48 5.49 -9.78
CA GLY A 211 -8.77 4.82 -9.59
C GLY A 211 -9.82 5.26 -10.64
N LEU A 212 -9.89 6.57 -10.94
CA LEU A 212 -10.76 7.10 -11.98
C LEU A 212 -10.34 6.62 -13.37
N ILE A 213 -9.03 6.56 -13.61
CA ILE A 213 -8.46 6.13 -14.89
C ILE A 213 -8.70 4.64 -15.12
N ILE A 214 -8.56 3.79 -14.10
CA ILE A 214 -8.91 2.36 -14.17
C ILE A 214 -10.38 2.20 -14.55
N ASN A 215 -11.28 2.93 -13.88
CA ASN A 215 -12.71 2.90 -14.17
C ASN A 215 -13.02 3.37 -15.60
N PHE A 216 -12.25 4.33 -16.12
CA PHE A 216 -12.40 4.81 -17.49
C PHE A 216 -11.89 3.78 -18.51
N ILE A 217 -10.66 3.28 -18.34
CA ILE A 217 -10.03 2.31 -19.25
C ILE A 217 -10.80 0.98 -19.25
N GLY A 218 -11.32 0.56 -18.09
CA GLY A 218 -12.12 -0.65 -17.95
C GLY A 218 -13.43 -0.65 -18.75
N LYS A 219 -13.89 0.51 -19.26
CA LYS A 219 -15.01 0.58 -20.21
C LYS A 219 -14.63 0.12 -21.62
N PHE A 220 -13.35 0.21 -21.97
CA PHE A 220 -12.85 -0.08 -23.32
C PHE A 220 -12.04 -1.37 -23.39
N ILE A 221 -11.48 -1.82 -22.27
CA ILE A 221 -10.63 -3.01 -22.19
C ILE A 221 -11.30 -4.05 -21.30
N SER A 222 -11.34 -5.31 -21.74
CA SER A 222 -11.87 -6.41 -20.95
C SER A 222 -11.19 -6.49 -19.57
N PRO A 223 -11.94 -6.64 -18.47
CA PRO A 223 -11.39 -6.67 -17.11
C PRO A 223 -10.31 -7.75 -16.87
N ASN A 224 -10.31 -8.81 -17.69
CA ASN A 224 -9.35 -9.92 -17.59
C ASN A 224 -7.94 -9.56 -18.10
N ASN A 225 -7.78 -8.46 -18.86
CA ASN A 225 -6.50 -8.04 -19.40
C ASN A 225 -5.74 -7.12 -18.43
N TYR A 226 -5.49 -7.61 -17.21
CA TYR A 226 -4.84 -6.86 -16.13
C TYR A 226 -3.52 -6.18 -16.53
N PRO A 227 -2.59 -6.80 -17.29
CA PRO A 227 -1.34 -6.15 -17.67
C PRO A 227 -1.55 -4.92 -18.55
N VAL A 228 -2.52 -4.99 -19.46
CA VAL A 228 -2.85 -3.88 -20.37
C VAL A 228 -3.53 -2.76 -19.60
N ILE A 229 -4.49 -3.09 -18.72
CA ILE A 229 -5.15 -2.10 -17.84
C ILE A 229 -4.11 -1.40 -16.96
N PHE A 230 -3.16 -2.14 -16.39
CA PHE A 230 -2.10 -1.59 -15.56
C PHE A 230 -1.20 -0.62 -16.35
N LEU A 231 -0.65 -1.06 -17.49
CA LEU A 231 0.24 -0.23 -18.31
C LEU A 231 -0.48 1.01 -18.84
N ALA A 232 -1.71 0.85 -19.36
CA ALA A 232 -2.50 1.95 -19.84
C ALA A 232 -2.80 2.94 -18.70
N THR A 233 -3.25 2.45 -17.54
CA THR A 233 -3.53 3.30 -16.37
C THR A 233 -2.31 4.10 -15.95
N LEU A 234 -1.14 3.46 -15.90
CA LEU A 234 0.12 4.10 -15.51
C LEU A 234 0.49 5.22 -16.49
N VAL A 235 0.46 4.95 -17.80
CA VAL A 235 0.78 5.93 -18.84
C VAL A 235 -0.22 7.10 -18.80
N PHE A 236 -1.52 6.81 -18.78
CA PHE A 236 -2.55 7.86 -18.72
C PHE A 236 -2.47 8.68 -17.44
N SER A 237 -2.16 8.06 -16.29
CA SER A 237 -1.98 8.79 -15.02
C SER A 237 -0.80 9.73 -15.08
N ILE A 238 0.35 9.28 -15.61
CA ILE A 238 1.53 10.14 -15.75
C ILE A 238 1.23 11.32 -16.68
N ILE A 239 0.61 11.06 -17.84
CA ILE A 239 0.26 12.11 -18.82
C ILE A 239 -0.73 13.12 -18.19
N MET A 240 -1.80 12.63 -17.56
CA MET A 240 -2.81 13.48 -16.94
C MET A 240 -2.19 14.39 -15.87
N ILE A 241 -1.40 13.83 -14.95
CA ILE A 241 -0.77 14.61 -13.88
C ILE A 241 0.28 15.58 -14.45
N TYR A 242 1.03 15.17 -15.47
CA TYR A 242 1.97 16.06 -16.16
C TYR A 242 1.26 17.27 -16.79
N ILE A 243 0.10 17.06 -17.42
CA ILE A 243 -0.71 18.15 -18.01
C ILE A 243 -1.28 19.05 -16.91
N ILE A 244 -1.91 18.47 -15.88
CA ILE A 244 -2.53 19.26 -14.79
C ILE A 244 -1.50 20.11 -14.06
N ARG A 245 -0.27 19.62 -13.92
CA ARG A 245 0.83 20.36 -13.27
C ARG A 245 1.28 21.62 -14.05
N LYS A 246 0.98 21.71 -15.36
CA LYS A 246 1.23 22.94 -16.14
C LYS A 246 0.23 24.06 -15.83
N ILE A 247 -0.88 23.75 -15.15
CA ILE A 247 -1.88 24.73 -14.75
C ILE A 247 -1.46 25.34 -13.40
N PRO A 248 -1.10 26.64 -13.34
CA PRO A 248 -0.46 27.24 -12.16
C PRO A 248 -1.33 27.19 -10.89
N VAL A 249 -2.66 27.21 -11.04
CA VAL A 249 -3.62 27.14 -9.91
C VAL A 249 -3.67 25.74 -9.28
N ILE A 250 -3.48 24.68 -10.07
CA ILE A 250 -3.66 23.28 -9.61
C ILE A 250 -2.33 22.66 -9.17
N LYS A 251 -1.19 23.25 -9.56
CA LYS A 251 0.15 22.81 -9.14
C LYS A 251 0.29 22.66 -7.63
N ASN A 252 -0.30 23.56 -6.84
CA ASN A 252 -0.27 23.53 -5.37
C ASN A 252 -1.21 22.47 -4.76
N LEU A 253 -2.16 21.94 -5.54
CA LEU A 253 -3.07 20.88 -5.11
C LEU A 253 -2.53 19.48 -5.41
N LEU A 254 -1.41 19.37 -6.13
CA LEU A 254 -0.78 18.09 -6.50
C LEU A 254 0.54 17.84 -5.76
N ALA A 255 1.02 18.82 -5.01
CA ALA A 255 2.28 18.80 -4.25
C ALA A 255 2.05 18.44 -2.77
#